data_AF-A0A3D0HS16-F1
#
_entry.id   AF-A0A3D0HS16-F1
#
_cell.length_a   1.000
_cell.length_b   1.000
_cell.length_c   1.000
_cell.angle_alpha   90.00
_cell.angle_beta   90.00
_cell.angle_gamma   90.00
#
_symmetry.space_group_name_H-M   'P 1'
#
loop_
_entity.id
_entity.type
_entity.pdbx_description
1 polymer ?
#
loop_
_entity_poly.entity_id
_entity_poly.type
_entity_poly.pdbx_seq_one_letter_code
_entity_poly.pdbx_strand_id
1 'polypeptide(L)'
;MSAIRENYTLADVICQHKTDGTIIPLKIRIADEDGEYQIFNIKSYKVLSDHKEHTLPNNGVSATLSNHLWQFECKICVFNMIKRIYLFYNSYENLWKVSVP
;
A
#
# COMPACT_ATOMS: atom_id res chain seq x y z
N MET A 1 -22.66 -1.82 -17.99
CA MET A 1 -21.29 -2.21 -17.61
C MET A 1 -21.27 -2.33 -16.10
N SER A 2 -21.27 -3.56 -15.59
CA SER A 2 -21.40 -3.81 -14.14
C SER A 2 -20.16 -3.30 -13.42
N ALA A 3 -20.34 -2.36 -12.50
CA ALA A 3 -19.26 -1.84 -11.67
C ALA A 3 -18.73 -2.99 -10.81
N ILE A 4 -17.53 -3.45 -11.11
CA ILE A 4 -16.74 -4.25 -10.17
C ILE A 4 -16.49 -3.30 -9.00
N ARG A 5 -17.29 -3.39 -7.95
CA ARG A 5 -16.93 -2.84 -6.64
C ARG A 5 -15.70 -3.63 -6.22
N GLU A 6 -14.53 -3.14 -6.57
CA GLU A 6 -13.32 -3.54 -5.90
C GLU A 6 -13.53 -3.16 -4.42
N ASN A 7 -13.75 -4.16 -3.55
CA ASN A 7 -14.02 -3.95 -2.13
C ASN A 7 -12.73 -3.47 -1.45
N TYR A 8 -12.44 -2.17 -1.58
CA TYR A 8 -11.38 -1.53 -0.83
C TYR A 8 -11.95 -0.82 0.39
N THR A 9 -11.25 -0.97 1.50
CA THR A 9 -11.53 -0.22 2.73
C THR A 9 -10.42 0.83 2.92
N LEU A 10 -10.78 2.00 3.45
CA LEU A 10 -9.77 2.96 3.89
C LEU A 10 -9.05 2.41 5.12
N ALA A 11 -7.74 2.64 5.19
CA ALA A 11 -6.93 2.19 6.30
C ALA A 11 -5.95 3.28 6.69
N ASP A 12 -5.60 3.36 7.98
CA ASP A 12 -4.43 4.11 8.40
C ASP A 12 -3.24 3.16 8.42
N VAL A 13 -2.10 3.60 7.87
CA VAL A 13 -0.90 2.77 7.81
C VAL A 13 0.24 3.50 8.48
N ILE A 14 0.89 2.81 9.43
CA ILE A 14 2.13 3.28 10.05
C ILE A 14 3.27 2.79 9.17
N CYS A 15 4.00 3.73 8.57
CA CYS A 15 5.09 3.45 7.66
C CYS A 15 6.42 4.00 8.18
N GLN A 16 7.51 3.37 7.77
CA GLN A 16 8.86 3.93 7.85
C GLN A 16 9.28 4.37 6.44
N HIS A 17 9.62 5.65 6.31
CA HIS A 17 10.25 6.19 5.11
C HIS A 17 11.77 6.03 5.24
N LYS A 18 12.38 5.44 4.22
CA LYS A 18 13.85 5.38 4.11
C LYS A 18 14.39 6.61 3.40
N THR A 19 15.69 6.87 3.59
CA THR A 19 16.42 7.94 2.90
C THR A 19 16.51 7.75 1.38
N ASP A 20 16.32 6.51 0.91
CA ASP A 20 16.28 6.15 -0.52
C ASP A 20 14.89 6.33 -1.16
N GLY A 21 13.91 6.89 -0.43
CA GLY A 21 12.54 7.08 -0.92
C GLY A 21 11.64 5.84 -0.81
N THR A 22 12.17 4.69 -0.39
CA THR A 22 11.37 3.47 -0.19
C THR A 22 10.46 3.61 1.04
N ILE A 23 9.21 3.15 0.91
CA ILE A 23 8.23 3.09 2.00
C ILE A 23 8.14 1.66 2.53
N ILE A 24 8.28 1.49 3.85
CA ILE A 24 8.10 0.21 4.55
C ILE A 24 6.83 0.30 5.39
N PRO A 25 5.77 -0.47 5.06
CA PRO A 25 4.59 -0.53 5.91
C PRO A 25 4.85 -1.44 7.13
N LEU A 26 4.56 -0.97 8.34
CA LEU A 26 4.82 -1.68 9.60
C LEU A 26 3.54 -2.17 10.28
N LYS A 27 2.51 -1.32 10.32
CA LYS A 27 1.23 -1.64 10.94
C LYS A 27 0.10 -1.04 10.12
N ILE A 28 -1.06 -1.66 10.19
CA ILE A 28 -2.30 -1.13 9.61
C ILE A 28 -3.33 -0.99 10.71
N ARG A 29 -4.20 0.00 10.56
CA ARG A 29 -5.34 0.23 11.42
C ARG A 29 -6.58 0.39 10.54
N ILE A 30 -7.57 -0.45 10.78
CA ILE A 30 -8.82 -0.48 10.00
C ILE A 30 -9.97 -0.38 10.99
N ALA A 31 -10.95 0.47 10.69
CA ALA A 31 -12.19 0.51 11.45
C ALA A 31 -13.02 -0.75 11.16
N ASP A 32 -13.46 -1.44 12.21
CA ASP A 32 -14.45 -2.50 12.08
C ASP A 32 -15.87 -1.93 11.92
N GLU A 33 -16.87 -2.81 11.88
CA GLU A 33 -18.28 -2.44 11.67
C GLU A 33 -18.85 -1.58 12.81
N ASP A 34 -18.26 -1.69 14.01
CA ASP A 34 -18.64 -0.90 15.18
C ASP A 34 -17.91 0.46 15.23
N GLY A 35 -17.03 0.73 14.25
CA GLY A 35 -16.21 1.93 14.17
C GLY A 35 -14.95 1.87 15.05
N GLU A 36 -14.69 0.73 15.69
CA GLU A 36 -13.51 0.52 16.52
C GLU A 36 -12.30 0.20 15.64
N TYR A 37 -11.17 0.83 15.97
CA TYR A 37 -9.98 0.70 15.16
C TYR A 37 -9.14 -0.51 15.57
N GLN A 38 -9.16 -1.55 14.74
CA GLN A 38 -8.34 -2.73 14.92
C GLN A 38 -6.94 -2.53 14.32
N ILE A 39 -5.92 -2.81 15.12
CA ILE A 39 -4.52 -2.66 14.72
C ILE A 39 -3.91 -4.03 14.39
N PHE A 40 -3.39 -4.18 13.17
CA PHE A 40 -2.69 -5.38 12.73
C PHE A 40 -1.22 -5.08 12.43
N ASN A 41 -0.34 -5.94 12.93
CA ASN A 41 1.09 -5.87 12.63
C ASN A 41 1.39 -6.57 11.31
N ILE A 42 2.17 -5.93 10.45
CA ILE A 42 2.66 -6.52 9.21
C ILE A 42 3.86 -7.41 9.54
N LYS A 43 3.75 -8.70 9.21
CA LYS A 43 4.79 -9.71 9.44
C LYS A 43 5.79 -9.79 8.30
N SER A 44 5.32 -9.58 7.07
CA SER A 44 6.16 -9.49 5.88
C SER A 44 5.46 -8.66 4.83
N TYR A 45 6.21 -7.97 3.98
CA TYR A 45 5.67 -7.24 2.84
C TYR A 45 6.51 -7.49 1.60
N LYS A 46 5.90 -7.28 0.43
CA LYS A 46 6.54 -7.28 -0.88
C LYS A 46 5.99 -6.10 -1.67
N VAL A 47 6.87 -5.25 -2.18
CA VAL A 47 6.49 -4.16 -3.08
C VAL A 47 6.15 -4.77 -4.44
N LEU A 48 4.97 -4.43 -4.97
CA LEU A 48 4.48 -4.89 -6.27
C LEU A 48 4.62 -3.82 -7.35
N SER A 49 4.64 -2.54 -6.96
CA SER A 49 4.89 -1.44 -7.88
C SER A 49 6.33 -1.46 -8.40
N ASP A 50 6.51 -1.48 -9.73
CA ASP A 50 7.81 -1.35 -10.36
C ASP A 50 8.24 0.12 -10.37
N HIS A 51 8.72 0.62 -9.23
CA HIS A 51 9.33 1.96 -9.13
C HIS A 51 10.79 1.94 -9.62
N LYS A 52 11.04 1.33 -10.77
CA LYS A 52 12.34 1.48 -11.41
C LYS A 52 12.47 2.93 -11.88
N GLU A 53 13.27 3.69 -11.15
CA GLU A 53 13.90 4.89 -11.66
C GLU A 53 14.71 4.50 -12.89
N HIS A 54 14.12 4.64 -14.07
CA HIS A 54 14.88 4.62 -15.31
C HIS A 54 15.65 5.95 -15.38
N THR A 55 16.87 5.97 -14.86
CA THR A 55 17.84 7.02 -15.20
C THR A 55 18.18 6.85 -16.69
N LEU A 56 17.48 7.53 -17.59
CA LEU A 56 17.94 7.65 -18.97
C LEU A 56 19.15 8.60 -19.00
N PRO A 57 20.31 8.16 -19.53
CA PRO A 57 21.32 9.10 -19.95
C PRO A 57 20.79 9.81 -21.21
N ASN A 58 20.52 11.10 -21.05
CA ASN A 58 20.45 12.12 -22.10
C ASN A 58 19.06 12.29 -22.76
N ASN A 59 18.62 13.57 -22.80
CA ASN A 59 17.47 14.12 -23.54
C ASN A 59 16.11 14.25 -22.82
N GLY A 60 16.11 14.82 -21.62
CA GLY A 60 15.36 16.07 -21.38
C GLY A 60 13.83 16.06 -21.32
N VAL A 61 13.14 14.94 -21.45
CA VAL A 61 11.68 14.86 -21.15
C VAL A 61 11.38 13.55 -20.43
N SER A 62 11.36 13.61 -19.10
CA SER A 62 11.02 12.47 -18.26
C SER A 62 9.51 12.35 -18.12
N ALA A 63 8.89 11.45 -18.87
CA ALA A 63 7.55 10.97 -18.53
C ALA A 63 7.68 9.96 -17.39
N THR A 64 7.67 10.45 -16.15
CA THR A 64 7.62 9.63 -14.94
C THR A 64 6.40 8.72 -14.99
N LEU A 65 6.62 7.43 -15.24
CA LEU A 65 5.62 6.39 -15.00
C LEU A 65 5.14 6.54 -13.55
N SER A 66 3.86 6.87 -13.38
CA SER A 66 3.06 6.99 -12.15
C SER A 66 3.76 6.65 -10.81
N ASN A 67 4.74 7.46 -10.41
CA ASN A 67 5.46 7.37 -9.13
C ASN A 67 4.58 7.66 -7.90
N HIS A 68 3.30 7.91 -8.10
CA HIS A 68 2.38 8.34 -7.05
C HIS A 68 1.54 7.19 -6.46
N LEU A 69 1.58 6.00 -7.07
CA LEU A 69 0.83 4.81 -6.64
C LEU A 69 1.79 3.69 -6.21
N TRP A 70 1.78 3.37 -4.91
CA TRP A 70 2.50 2.22 -4.39
C TRP A 70 1.52 1.09 -4.08
N GLN A 71 1.90 -0.12 -4.46
CA GLN A 71 1.17 -1.35 -4.17
C GLN A 71 2.08 -2.29 -3.40
N PHE A 72 1.54 -2.84 -2.31
CA PHE A 72 2.24 -3.78 -1.45
C PHE A 72 1.39 -5.02 -1.25
N GLU A 73 1.99 -6.19 -1.41
CA GLU A 73 1.46 -7.43 -0.87
C GLU A 73 1.97 -7.57 0.57
N CYS A 74 1.08 -7.60 1.55
CA CYS A 74 1.43 -7.72 2.95
C CYS A 74 0.85 -9.01 3.55
N LYS A 75 1.56 -9.58 4.51
CA LYS A 75 1.06 -10.64 5.39
C LYS A 75 0.89 -10.09 6.79
N ILE A 76 -0.32 -10.22 7.32
CA ILE A 76 -0.68 -9.82 8.69
C ILE A 76 -1.08 -11.05 9.50
N CYS A 77 -0.98 -10.96 10.82
CA CYS A 77 -1.48 -12.00 11.71
C CYS A 77 -2.83 -11.55 12.31
N VAL A 78 -3.88 -12.35 12.10
CA VAL A 78 -5.24 -12.11 12.58
C VAL A 78 -5.68 -13.38 13.30
N PHE A 79 -5.94 -13.30 14.61
CA PHE A 79 -6.31 -14.47 15.45
C PHE A 79 -5.36 -15.68 15.28
N ASN A 80 -4.05 -15.43 15.31
CA ASN A 80 -3.01 -16.44 15.11
C ASN A 80 -2.98 -17.10 13.72
N MET A 81 -3.72 -16.54 12.75
CA MET A 81 -3.68 -16.95 11.35
C MET A 81 -2.98 -15.90 10.50
N ILE A 82 -2.11 -16.34 9.60
CA ILE A 82 -1.47 -15.45 8.62
C ILE A 82 -2.47 -15.19 7.49
N LYS A 83 -2.88 -13.93 7.32
CA LYS A 83 -3.69 -13.48 6.19
C LYS A 83 -2.86 -12.62 5.25
N ARG A 84 -3.09 -12.77 3.95
CA ARG A 84 -2.54 -11.90 2.91
C ARG A 84 -3.52 -10.77 2.62
N ILE A 85 -3.00 -9.56 2.50
CA ILE A 85 -3.74 -8.37 2.09
C ILE A 85 -2.94 -7.60 1.04
N TYR A 86 -3.63 -6.73 0.32
CA TYR A 86 -3.02 -5.77 -0.59
C TYR A 86 -3.22 -4.35 -0.06
N LEU A 87 -2.13 -3.59 0.05
CA LEU A 87 -2.15 -2.18 0.39
C LEU A 87 -1.85 -1.35 -0.84
N PHE A 88 -2.58 -0.25 -0.98
CA PHE A 88 -2.43 0.73 -2.04
C PHE A 88 -2.26 2.10 -1.40
N TYR A 89 -1.18 2.78 -1.74
CA TYR A 89 -0.93 4.15 -1.31
C TYR A 89 -0.95 5.08 -2.51
N ASN A 90 -1.74 6.14 -2.40
CA ASN A 90 -1.79 7.22 -3.37
C ASN A 90 -1.23 8.50 -2.74
N SER A 91 -0.07 8.96 -3.19
CA SER A 91 0.56 10.20 -2.68
C SER A 91 -0.14 11.49 -3.08
N TYR A 92 -0.95 11.51 -4.15
CA TYR A 92 -1.71 12.72 -4.49
C TYR A 92 -2.86 12.95 -3.51
N GLU A 93 -3.55 11.86 -3.15
CA GLU A 93 -4.64 11.90 -2.19
C GLU A 93 -4.14 11.82 -0.73
N ASN A 94 -2.88 11.41 -0.53
CA ASN A 94 -2.33 10.99 0.76
C ASN A 94 -3.21 9.93 1.45
N LEU A 95 -3.77 9.01 0.66
CA LEU A 95 -4.70 7.99 1.13
C LEU A 95 -4.14 6.58 0.99
N TRP A 96 -4.44 5.76 1.99
CA TRP A 96 -4.19 4.34 1.99
C TRP A 96 -5.50 3.56 1.84
N LYS A 97 -5.47 2.56 0.96
CA LYS A 97 -6.57 1.62 0.73
C LYS A 97 -6.06 0.21 0.95
N VAL A 98 -6.90 -0.64 1.54
CA VAL A 98 -6.63 -2.06 1.74
C VAL A 98 -7.67 -2.89 0.99
N SER A 99 -7.23 -3.98 0.36
CA SER A 99 -8.10 -5.04 -0.13
C SER A 99 -7.64 -6.39 0.40
N VAL A 100 -8.63 -7.22 0.70
CA VAL A 100 -8.44 -8.64 0.98
C VAL A 100 -8.70 -9.39 -0.33
N PRO A 101 -7.89 -10.41 -0.68
CA PRO A 101 -8.15 -11.26 -1.84
C PRO A 101 -9.50 -12.00 -1.76
#